data_AF-A0A1L9SLW6-F1
#
_entry.id   AF-A0A1L9SLW6-F1
#
_cell.length_a   1.000
_cell.length_b   1.000
_cell.length_c   1.000
_cell.angle_alpha   90.00
_cell.angle_beta   90.00
_cell.angle_gamma   90.00
#
_symmetry.space_group_name_H-M   'P 1'
#
loop_
_entity.id
_entity.type
_entity.pdbx_description
1 polymer ?
#
loop_
_entity_poly.entity_id
_entity_poly.type
_entity_poly.pdbx_seq_one_letter_code
_entity_poly.pdbx_strand_id
1 'polypeptide(L)'
;MATEADLFNQYPLHLDPATKAISLASSAGYTAVQIENVNKELTALNQLHRSLLALDPPNTPPPPLPVNPKRSAQISKLRDTANAAYRKGTHVEAVKLYTYAIDMALGRPGWEPVGLARDELSALYANRAQAYMAQQAWPEGLIDARASVDCKPVGNVKAWFRAGKCLAEMSRGEGVAGITG
;
A
#
# COMPACT_ATOMS: atom_id res chain seq x y z
N MET A 1 -21.97 -7.26 44.00
CA MET A 1 -21.82 -6.02 43.22
C MET A 1 -20.52 -6.18 42.45
N ALA A 2 -20.55 -6.34 41.13
CA ALA A 2 -19.33 -6.39 40.33
C ALA A 2 -18.64 -5.02 40.45
N THR A 3 -17.38 -4.99 40.83
CA THR A 3 -16.57 -3.77 40.82
C THR A 3 -16.28 -3.41 39.35
N GLU A 4 -16.15 -2.12 39.02
CA GLU A 4 -15.89 -1.63 37.64
C GLU A 4 -14.75 -2.36 36.91
N ALA A 5 -13.80 -2.91 37.66
CA ALA A 5 -12.67 -3.70 37.17
C ALA A 5 -13.07 -5.00 36.45
N ASP A 6 -14.28 -5.51 36.63
CA ASP A 6 -14.75 -6.74 35.99
C ASP A 6 -15.31 -6.52 34.57
N LEU A 7 -15.50 -5.28 34.10
CA LEU A 7 -16.09 -5.01 32.78
C LEU A 7 -15.05 -4.78 31.67
N PHE A 8 -13.91 -4.16 31.97
CA PHE A 8 -12.85 -3.92 31.00
C PHE A 8 -11.48 -3.79 31.67
N ASN A 9 -10.41 -4.07 30.91
CA ASN A 9 -9.05 -3.85 31.37
C ASN A 9 -8.65 -2.38 31.17
N GLN A 10 -8.39 -1.66 32.25
CA GLN A 10 -7.96 -0.27 32.19
C GLN A 10 -6.47 -0.17 31.80
N TYR A 11 -6.16 0.65 30.80
CA TYR A 11 -4.78 0.99 30.42
C TYR A 11 -4.43 2.43 30.81
N PRO A 12 -3.24 2.69 31.36
CA PRO A 12 -2.80 4.04 31.71
C PRO A 12 -2.39 4.79 30.44
N LEU A 13 -3.32 5.52 29.83
CA LEU A 13 -3.07 6.30 28.61
C LEU A 13 -2.76 7.77 28.94
N HIS A 14 -1.89 8.38 28.14
CA HIS A 14 -1.55 9.80 28.19
C HIS A 14 -1.86 10.46 26.84
N LEU A 15 -2.52 11.62 26.89
CA LEU A 15 -2.81 12.45 25.71
C LEU A 15 -1.84 13.64 25.69
N ASP A 16 -1.06 13.76 24.62
CA ASP A 16 -0.27 14.96 24.39
C ASP A 16 -1.19 16.13 23.95
N PRO A 17 -1.26 17.24 24.71
CA PRO A 17 -2.16 18.35 24.40
C PRO A 17 -1.80 19.09 23.10
N ALA A 18 -0.55 19.05 22.64
CA ALA A 18 -0.08 19.73 21.43
C ALA A 18 -0.33 18.89 20.19
N THR A 19 0.09 17.62 20.20
CA THR A 19 -0.04 16.73 19.03
C THR A 19 -1.38 16.00 18.95
N LYS A 20 -2.14 15.99 20.06
CA LYS A 20 -3.33 15.15 20.26
C LYS A 20 -3.05 13.65 20.11
N ALA A 21 -1.79 13.23 20.19
CA ALA A 21 -1.41 11.83 20.13
C ALA A 21 -1.62 11.15 21.49
N ILE A 22 -2.10 9.91 21.45
CA ILE A 22 -2.29 9.06 22.64
C ILE A 22 -1.12 8.08 22.72
N SER A 23 -0.53 7.96 23.91
CA SER A 23 0.57 7.05 24.23
C SER A 23 0.31 6.30 25.53
N LEU A 24 0.96 5.14 25.72
CA LEU A 24 0.92 4.41 26.99
C LEU A 24 1.82 5.13 28.01
N ALA A 25 1.27 5.53 29.16
CA ALA A 25 1.97 6.31 30.18
C ALA A 25 2.88 5.45 31.07
N SER A 26 2.49 4.20 31.32
CA SER A 26 3.28 3.24 32.11
C SER A 26 3.09 1.83 31.57
N SER A 27 4.19 1.10 31.50
CA SER A 27 4.23 -0.32 31.12
C SER A 27 4.26 -1.26 32.34
N ALA A 28 4.18 -0.73 33.57
CA ALA A 28 4.26 -1.52 34.78
C ALA A 28 3.05 -2.46 34.90
N GLY A 29 3.30 -3.75 35.15
CA GLY A 29 2.25 -4.76 35.31
C GLY A 29 1.75 -5.41 34.01
N TYR A 30 2.30 -5.04 32.85
CA TYR A 30 1.96 -5.65 31.56
C TYR A 30 3.10 -6.51 31.01
N THR A 31 2.75 -7.53 30.24
CA THR A 31 3.73 -8.35 29.52
C THR A 31 4.27 -7.63 28.29
N ALA A 32 5.44 -8.04 27.80
CA ALA A 32 6.05 -7.47 26.59
C ALA A 32 5.10 -7.53 25.37
N VAL A 33 4.38 -8.64 25.22
CA VAL A 33 3.42 -8.84 24.13
C VAL A 33 2.23 -7.88 24.24
N GLN A 34 1.72 -7.66 25.45
CA GLN A 34 0.64 -6.69 25.68
C GLN A 34 1.08 -5.27 25.34
N ILE A 35 2.28 -4.87 25.78
CA ILE A 35 2.84 -3.55 25.50
C ILE A 35 3.01 -3.34 23.99
N GLU A 36 3.53 -4.34 23.29
CA GLU A 36 3.69 -4.29 21.83
C GLU A 36 2.35 -4.14 21.12
N ASN A 37 1.34 -4.95 21.48
CA ASN A 37 0.02 -4.88 20.86
C ASN A 37 -0.67 -3.54 21.13
N VAL A 38 -0.62 -3.04 22.37
CA VAL A 38 -1.20 -1.73 22.71
C VAL A 38 -0.52 -0.61 21.95
N ASN A 39 0.81 -0.61 21.86
CA ASN A 39 1.53 0.41 21.11
C ASN A 39 1.24 0.36 19.59
N LYS A 40 1.05 -0.84 19.02
CA LYS A 40 0.58 -1.00 17.63
C LYS A 40 -0.79 -0.37 17.43
N GLU A 41 -1.74 -0.65 18.31
CA GLU A 41 -3.09 -0.08 18.23
C GLU A 41 -3.11 1.43 18.47
N LEU A 42 -2.32 1.95 19.43
CA LEU A 42 -2.19 3.39 19.64
C LEU A 42 -1.58 4.10 18.42
N THR A 43 -0.63 3.45 17.74
CA THR A 43 -0.07 3.97 16.49
C THR A 43 -1.14 4.04 15.40
N ALA A 44 -1.93 2.99 15.23
CA ALA A 44 -3.05 2.95 14.28
C ALA A 44 -4.12 4.00 14.62
N LEU A 45 -4.47 4.16 15.90
CA LEU A 45 -5.42 5.16 16.39
C LEU A 45 -4.94 6.60 16.10
N ASN A 46 -3.67 6.89 16.36
CA ASN A 46 -3.09 8.21 16.07
C ASN A 46 -3.04 8.51 14.56
N GLN A 47 -2.79 7.49 13.72
CA GLN A 47 -2.87 7.62 12.27
C GLN A 47 -4.32 7.84 11.80
N LEU A 48 -5.29 7.13 12.38
CA LEU A 48 -6.71 7.32 12.10
C LEU A 48 -7.17 8.72 12.49
N HIS A 49 -6.81 9.21 13.68
CA HIS A 49 -7.15 10.55 14.15
C HIS A 49 -6.68 11.63 13.16
N ARG A 50 -5.41 11.57 12.73
CA ARG A 50 -4.87 12.51 11.71
C ARG A 50 -5.62 12.40 10.38
N SER A 51 -6.01 11.21 9.98
CA SER A 51 -6.77 10.98 8.73
C SER A 51 -8.19 11.56 8.81
N LEU A 52 -8.84 11.48 9.96
CA LEU A 52 -10.16 12.07 10.20
C LEU A 52 -10.12 13.60 10.27
N LEU A 53 -9.06 14.17 10.82
CA LEU A 53 -8.86 15.64 10.81
C LEU A 53 -8.59 16.20 9.41
N ALA A 54 -8.12 15.37 8.48
CA ALA A 54 -7.91 15.75 7.08
C ALA A 54 -9.20 15.72 6.25
N LEU A 55 -10.29 15.21 6.80
CA LEU A 55 -11.62 15.33 6.21
C LEU A 55 -12.17 16.75 6.41
N ASP A 56 -13.09 17.15 5.53
CA ASP A 56 -13.90 18.34 5.76
C ASP A 56 -14.87 18.10 6.93
N PRO A 57 -15.28 19.14 7.68
CA PRO A 57 -16.29 19.02 8.74
C PRO A 57 -17.54 18.29 8.20
N PRO A 58 -18.10 17.29 8.92
CA PRO A 58 -17.98 17.02 10.35
C PRO A 58 -16.88 16.04 10.79
N ASN A 59 -15.85 15.77 9.98
CA ASN A 59 -14.75 14.84 10.27
C ASN A 59 -15.19 13.39 10.52
N THR A 60 -16.42 13.04 10.17
CA THR A 60 -16.92 11.66 10.13
C THR A 60 -16.78 11.13 8.71
N PRO A 61 -16.28 9.89 8.52
CA PRO A 61 -16.18 9.31 7.19
C PRO A 61 -17.54 9.33 6.46
N PRO A 62 -17.59 9.79 5.20
CA PRO A 62 -18.80 9.69 4.40
C PRO A 62 -19.12 8.21 4.09
N PRO A 63 -20.36 7.90 3.67
CA PRO A 63 -20.66 6.56 3.16
C PRO A 63 -19.69 6.19 2.02
N PRO A 64 -19.32 4.90 1.86
CA PRO A 64 -18.32 4.48 0.86
C PRO A 64 -18.70 4.82 -0.59
N LEU A 65 -19.97 5.08 -0.86
CA LEU A 65 -20.48 5.49 -2.16
C LEU A 65 -21.36 6.75 -1.98
N PRO A 66 -21.27 7.74 -2.89
CA PRO A 66 -20.36 7.83 -4.03
C PRO A 66 -18.92 8.22 -3.63
N VAL A 67 -17.92 7.70 -4.35
CA VAL A 67 -16.50 8.02 -4.10
C VAL A 67 -16.13 9.37 -4.71
N ASN A 68 -15.29 10.14 -4.02
CA ASN A 68 -14.72 11.37 -4.57
C ASN A 68 -13.79 11.06 -5.76
N PRO A 69 -14.08 11.55 -6.99
CA PRO A 69 -13.31 11.21 -8.18
C PRO A 69 -11.92 11.86 -8.23
N LYS A 70 -11.63 12.86 -7.38
CA LYS A 70 -10.41 13.67 -7.44
C LYS A 70 -9.14 12.84 -7.36
N ARG A 71 -9.08 11.88 -6.44
CA ARG A 71 -7.89 11.03 -6.26
C ARG A 71 -7.71 10.06 -7.42
N SER A 72 -8.78 9.40 -7.87
CA SER A 72 -8.72 8.52 -9.06
C SER A 72 -8.27 9.28 -10.30
N ALA A 73 -8.70 10.54 -10.48
CA ALA A 73 -8.22 11.39 -11.56
C ALA A 73 -6.71 11.71 -11.45
N GLN A 74 -6.21 11.99 -10.26
CA GLN A 74 -4.77 12.21 -10.02
C GLN A 74 -3.94 10.95 -10.29
N ILE A 75 -4.40 9.79 -9.84
CA ILE A 75 -3.77 8.49 -10.09
C ILE A 75 -3.74 8.19 -11.60
N SER A 76 -4.85 8.41 -12.32
CA SER A 76 -4.89 8.23 -13.77
C SER A 76 -3.91 9.16 -14.47
N LYS A 77 -3.84 10.44 -14.08
CA LYS A 77 -2.91 11.42 -14.67
C LYS A 77 -1.45 11.01 -14.46
N LEU A 78 -1.09 10.55 -13.26
CA LEU A 78 0.26 10.03 -12.98
C LEU A 78 0.57 8.79 -13.82
N ARG A 79 -0.37 7.84 -13.90
CA ARG A 79 -0.25 6.65 -14.75
C ARG A 79 -0.03 7.02 -16.21
N ASP A 80 -0.78 8.00 -16.72
CA ASP A 80 -0.68 8.41 -18.13
C ASP A 80 0.65 9.12 -18.41
N THR A 81 1.16 9.88 -17.44
CA THR A 81 2.51 10.49 -17.47
C THR A 81 3.60 9.41 -17.46
N ALA A 82 3.48 8.39 -16.60
CA ALA A 82 4.38 7.25 -16.55
C ALA A 82 4.36 6.44 -17.86
N ASN A 83 3.18 6.21 -18.44
CA ASN A 83 3.03 5.58 -19.74
C ASN A 83 3.71 6.38 -20.85
N ALA A 84 3.63 7.72 -20.82
CA ALA A 84 4.32 8.58 -21.77
C ALA A 84 5.84 8.48 -21.64
N ALA A 85 6.38 8.47 -20.42
CA ALA A 85 7.80 8.22 -20.17
C ALA A 85 8.23 6.83 -20.68
N TYR A 86 7.43 5.79 -20.42
CA TYR A 86 7.71 4.44 -20.90
C TYR A 86 7.80 4.39 -22.43
N ARG A 87 6.86 5.01 -23.15
CA ARG A 87 6.86 5.06 -24.63
C ARG A 87 8.05 5.82 -25.21
N LYS A 88 8.63 6.77 -24.45
CA LYS A 88 9.85 7.49 -24.83
C LYS A 88 11.14 6.67 -24.60
N GLY A 89 11.04 5.45 -24.07
CA GLY A 89 12.20 4.62 -23.72
C GLY A 89 12.86 4.99 -22.40
N THR A 90 12.36 6.01 -21.68
CA THR A 90 12.90 6.42 -20.38
C THR A 90 12.31 5.54 -19.27
N HIS A 91 12.69 4.26 -19.24
CA HIS A 91 12.08 3.25 -18.37
C HIS A 91 12.32 3.48 -16.88
N VAL A 92 13.50 3.98 -16.50
CA VAL A 92 13.84 4.34 -15.10
C VAL A 92 12.87 5.40 -14.57
N GLU A 93 12.62 6.44 -15.37
CA GLU A 93 11.68 7.51 -15.00
C GLU A 93 10.23 7.01 -14.96
N ALA A 94 9.85 6.14 -15.89
CA ALA A 94 8.54 5.50 -15.87
C ALA A 94 8.31 4.71 -14.57
N VAL A 95 9.31 3.95 -14.10
CA VAL A 95 9.23 3.24 -12.81
C VAL A 95 9.00 4.19 -11.65
N LYS A 96 9.73 5.30 -11.56
CA LYS A 96 9.54 6.31 -10.50
C LYS A 96 8.11 6.86 -10.51
N LEU A 97 7.61 7.25 -11.67
CA LEU A 97 6.25 7.77 -11.82
C LEU A 97 5.17 6.73 -11.47
N TYR A 98 5.37 5.46 -11.82
CA TYR A 98 4.46 4.40 -11.38
C TYR A 98 4.51 4.18 -9.87
N THR A 99 5.68 4.24 -9.24
CA THR A 99 5.81 4.15 -7.78
C THR A 99 5.02 5.26 -7.09
N TYR A 100 5.15 6.52 -7.53
CA TYR A 100 4.34 7.62 -6.99
C TYR A 100 2.83 7.40 -7.16
N ALA A 101 2.41 6.84 -8.28
CA ALA A 101 1.00 6.50 -8.50
C ALA A 101 0.52 5.38 -7.57
N ILE A 102 1.37 4.37 -7.30
CA ILE A 102 1.09 3.27 -6.38
C ILE A 102 0.97 3.79 -4.94
N ASP A 103 1.90 4.64 -4.52
CA ASP A 103 1.87 5.25 -3.17
C ASP A 103 0.60 6.07 -2.98
N MET A 104 0.17 6.81 -4.00
CA MET A 104 -1.08 7.58 -3.98
C MET A 104 -2.33 6.69 -3.92
N ALA A 105 -2.31 5.52 -4.59
CA ALA A 105 -3.39 4.53 -4.55
C ALA A 105 -3.44 3.77 -3.22
N LEU A 106 -2.29 3.45 -2.61
CA LEU A 106 -2.21 2.83 -1.29
C LEU A 106 -2.61 3.80 -0.16
N GLY A 107 -2.33 5.10 -0.34
CA GLY A 107 -2.75 6.15 0.59
C GLY A 107 -4.23 6.53 0.52
N ARG A 108 -5.09 5.71 -0.12
CA ARG A 108 -6.54 5.90 -0.12
C ARG A 108 -7.09 5.71 1.30
N PRO A 109 -8.06 6.53 1.74
CA PRO A 109 -8.66 6.32 3.04
C PRO A 109 -9.36 4.96 3.16
N GLY A 110 -9.25 4.32 4.33
CA GLY A 110 -9.76 2.96 4.55
C GLY A 110 -11.28 2.81 4.50
N TRP A 111 -12.03 3.92 4.43
CA TRP A 111 -13.49 3.91 4.28
C TRP A 111 -13.96 3.94 2.82
N GLU A 112 -13.05 4.11 1.86
CA GLU A 112 -13.38 3.99 0.43
C GLU A 112 -13.48 2.52 -0.01
N PRO A 113 -14.23 2.20 -1.08
CA PRO A 113 -14.36 0.83 -1.57
C PRO A 113 -13.01 0.21 -1.95
N VAL A 114 -12.66 -0.89 -1.29
CA VAL A 114 -11.40 -1.61 -1.54
C VAL A 114 -11.26 -2.08 -2.99
N GLY A 115 -12.37 -2.39 -3.66
CA GLY A 115 -12.38 -2.79 -5.07
C GLY A 115 -11.79 -1.73 -6.00
N LEU A 116 -12.06 -0.45 -5.73
CA LEU A 116 -11.50 0.66 -6.51
C LEU A 116 -9.98 0.72 -6.39
N ALA A 117 -9.46 0.64 -5.16
CA ALA A 117 -8.02 0.62 -4.92
C ALA A 117 -7.36 -0.61 -5.57
N ARG A 118 -7.98 -1.80 -5.48
CA ARG A 118 -7.46 -3.03 -6.10
C ARG A 118 -7.42 -2.92 -7.63
N ASP A 119 -8.43 -2.34 -8.27
CA ASP A 119 -8.46 -2.16 -9.72
C ASP A 119 -7.36 -1.20 -10.20
N GLU A 120 -7.17 -0.07 -9.50
CA GLU A 120 -6.10 0.89 -9.80
C GLU A 120 -4.72 0.28 -9.59
N LEU A 121 -4.48 -0.35 -8.44
CA LEU A 121 -3.22 -1.01 -8.09
C LEU A 121 -2.89 -2.14 -9.06
N SER A 122 -3.87 -2.96 -9.43
CA SER A 122 -3.71 -4.03 -10.42
C SER A 122 -3.10 -3.47 -11.70
N ALA A 123 -3.64 -2.39 -12.26
CA ALA A 123 -3.14 -1.80 -13.49
C ALA A 123 -1.75 -1.17 -13.32
N LEU A 124 -1.51 -0.47 -12.21
CA LEU A 124 -0.24 0.20 -11.92
C LEU A 124 0.91 -0.80 -11.75
N TYR A 125 0.73 -1.83 -10.93
CA TYR A 125 1.71 -2.90 -10.76
C TYR A 125 2.02 -3.61 -12.08
N ALA A 126 1.00 -3.91 -12.88
CA ALA A 126 1.21 -4.55 -14.18
C ALA A 126 2.07 -3.70 -15.11
N ASN A 127 1.88 -2.38 -15.10
CA ASN A 127 2.63 -1.45 -15.95
C ASN A 127 4.04 -1.19 -15.42
N ARG A 128 4.23 -1.13 -14.09
CA ARG A 128 5.55 -1.02 -13.47
C ARG A 128 6.38 -2.29 -13.69
N ALA A 129 5.76 -3.47 -13.60
CA ALA A 129 6.37 -4.74 -14.00
C ALA A 129 6.90 -4.69 -15.44
N GLN A 130 6.11 -4.15 -16.38
CA GLN A 130 6.55 -4.00 -17.77
C GLN A 130 7.76 -3.06 -17.89
N ALA A 131 7.80 -1.97 -17.12
CA ALA A 131 8.93 -1.04 -17.11
C ALA A 131 10.20 -1.68 -16.52
N TYR A 132 10.07 -2.55 -15.50
CA TYR A 132 11.20 -3.34 -14.99
C TYR A 132 11.68 -4.39 -16.00
N MET A 133 10.76 -5.08 -16.67
CA MET A 133 11.11 -6.02 -17.75
C MET A 133 11.86 -5.34 -18.90
N ALA A 134 11.51 -4.10 -19.25
CA ALA A 134 12.23 -3.32 -20.25
C ALA A 134 13.65 -2.93 -19.82
N GLN A 135 13.93 -2.91 -18.52
CA GLN A 135 15.26 -2.73 -17.92
C GLN A 135 15.97 -4.06 -17.66
N GLN A 136 15.37 -5.20 -18.02
CA GLN A 136 15.85 -6.55 -17.68
C GLN A 136 15.97 -6.79 -16.16
N ALA A 137 15.26 -6.00 -15.35
CA ALA A 137 15.12 -6.18 -13.91
C ALA A 137 14.04 -7.24 -13.63
N TRP A 138 14.36 -8.51 -13.92
CA TRP A 138 13.40 -9.62 -13.90
C TRP A 138 12.84 -9.93 -12.49
N PRO A 139 13.63 -9.92 -11.41
CA PRO A 139 13.10 -10.17 -10.06
C PRO A 139 12.06 -9.13 -9.63
N GLU A 140 12.33 -7.85 -9.83
CA GLU A 140 11.42 -6.74 -9.51
C GLU A 140 10.17 -6.80 -10.39
N GLY A 141 10.36 -7.10 -11.69
CA GLY A 141 9.25 -7.32 -12.62
C GLY A 141 8.34 -8.47 -12.21
N LEU A 142 8.90 -9.56 -11.68
CA LEU A 142 8.13 -10.70 -11.18
C LEU A 142 7.33 -10.35 -9.92
N ILE A 143 7.94 -9.64 -8.97
CA ILE A 143 7.28 -9.21 -7.74
C ILE A 143 6.07 -8.32 -8.07
N ASP A 144 6.25 -7.33 -8.95
CA ASP A 144 5.17 -6.45 -9.38
C ASP A 144 4.09 -7.19 -10.17
N ALA A 145 4.47 -8.13 -11.04
CA ALA A 145 3.50 -8.91 -11.80
C ALA A 145 2.63 -9.79 -10.87
N ARG A 146 3.23 -10.38 -9.82
CA ARG A 146 2.49 -11.11 -8.79
C ARG A 146 1.59 -10.20 -7.97
N ALA A 147 2.09 -9.05 -7.52
CA ALA A 147 1.28 -8.06 -6.81
C ALA A 147 0.06 -7.59 -7.63
N SER A 148 0.22 -7.44 -8.95
CA SER A 148 -0.88 -7.13 -9.87
C SER A 148 -1.93 -8.26 -9.92
N VAL A 149 -1.49 -9.51 -9.98
CA VAL A 149 -2.36 -10.70 -9.95
C VAL A 149 -3.10 -10.79 -8.62
N ASP A 150 -2.42 -10.57 -7.50
CA ASP A 150 -3.03 -10.60 -6.16
C ASP A 150 -4.09 -9.51 -6.00
N CYS A 151 -3.89 -8.35 -6.63
CA CYS A 151 -4.91 -7.31 -6.69
C CYS A 151 -6.14 -7.76 -7.46
N LYS A 152 -5.96 -8.35 -8.65
CA LYS A 152 -7.05 -8.79 -9.53
C LYS A 152 -6.65 -10.03 -10.35
N PRO A 153 -7.01 -11.24 -9.91
CA PRO A 153 -6.56 -12.47 -10.59
C PRO A 153 -7.36 -12.76 -11.87
N VAL A 154 -8.65 -12.42 -11.89
CA VAL A 154 -9.57 -12.68 -13.01
C VAL A 154 -9.52 -11.53 -14.02
N GLY A 155 -9.37 -11.86 -15.31
CA GLY A 155 -9.31 -10.87 -16.39
C GLY A 155 -7.97 -10.14 -16.55
N ASN A 156 -6.97 -10.44 -15.72
CA ASN A 156 -5.65 -9.81 -15.75
C ASN A 156 -4.60 -10.66 -16.51
N VAL A 157 -4.91 -11.01 -17.76
CA VAL A 157 -4.06 -11.89 -18.59
C VAL A 157 -2.65 -11.33 -18.78
N LYS A 158 -2.52 -9.99 -18.88
CA LYS A 158 -1.23 -9.32 -19.07
C LYS A 158 -0.30 -9.50 -17.87
N ALA A 159 -0.80 -9.48 -16.63
CA ALA A 159 0.03 -9.68 -15.45
C ALA A 159 0.53 -11.12 -15.35
N TRP A 160 -0.34 -12.11 -15.59
CA TRP A 160 0.04 -13.52 -15.65
C TRP A 160 1.13 -13.78 -16.71
N PHE A 161 0.96 -13.22 -17.91
CA PHE A 161 1.97 -13.32 -18.96
C PHE A 161 3.31 -12.71 -18.54
N ARG A 162 3.30 -11.51 -17.94
CA ARG A 162 4.52 -10.83 -17.48
C ARG A 162 5.23 -11.62 -16.38
N ALA A 163 4.49 -12.20 -15.43
CA ALA A 163 5.05 -13.07 -14.39
C ALA A 163 5.73 -14.31 -15.00
N GLY A 164 5.05 -15.00 -15.92
CA GLY A 164 5.61 -16.15 -16.63
C GLY A 164 6.86 -15.80 -17.43
N LYS A 165 6.87 -14.65 -18.12
CA LYS A 165 8.04 -14.18 -18.86
C LYS A 165 9.23 -13.87 -17.95
N CYS A 166 9.00 -13.21 -16.80
CA CYS A 166 10.09 -12.95 -15.85
C CYS A 166 10.70 -14.25 -15.31
N LEU A 167 9.86 -15.23 -14.95
CA LEU A 167 10.33 -16.56 -14.50
C LEU A 167 11.17 -17.27 -15.57
N ALA A 168 10.72 -17.25 -16.83
CA ALA A 168 11.45 -17.87 -17.93
C ALA A 168 12.82 -17.22 -18.18
N GLU A 169 12.90 -15.88 -18.11
CA GLU A 169 14.16 -15.15 -18.30
C GLU A 169 15.14 -15.35 -17.13
N MET A 170 14.64 -15.40 -15.89
CA MET A 170 15.47 -15.71 -14.72
C MET A 170 16.05 -17.12 -14.79
N SER A 171 15.23 -18.12 -15.14
CA SER A 171 15.69 -19.51 -15.31
C SER A 171 16.71 -19.65 -16.45
N ARG A 172 16.63 -18.83 -17.50
CA ARG A 172 17.63 -18.81 -18.59
C ARG A 172 18.96 -18.19 -18.16
N GLY A 173 18.95 -17.26 -17.20
CA GLY A 173 20.15 -16.60 -16.65
C GLY A 173 20.89 -17.42 -15.59
N GLU A 174 20.18 -18.26 -14.83
CA GLU A 174 20.78 -19.16 -13.83
C GLU A 174 21.71 -20.21 -14.46
N GLY A 175 21.56 -20.49 -15.76
CA GLY A 175 22.48 -21.35 -16.51
C GLY A 175 23.82 -20.70 -16.91
N VAL A 176 24.03 -19.40 -16.66
CA VAL A 176 25.24 -18.67 -17.14
C VAL A 176 26.05 -18.02 -16.00
N ALA A 177 25.49 -17.88 -14.79
CA ALA A 177 26.21 -17.35 -13.62
C ALA A 177 26.77 -18.44 -12.69
N GLY A 178 26.89 -19.68 -13.19
CA GLY A 178 27.32 -20.84 -12.43
C GLY A 178 28.68 -21.42 -12.81
N ILE A 179 29.50 -20.78 -13.65
CA ILE A 179 30.90 -21.18 -13.89
C ILE A 179 31.68 -19.96 -14.45
N THR A 180 32.39 -19.23 -13.60
CA THR A 180 33.66 -18.48 -13.86
C THR A 180 33.77 -17.29 -12.89
N GLY A 181 34.75 -17.37 -11.98
CA GLY A 181 35.13 -16.31 -11.05
C GLY A 181 35.31 -16.82 -9.63
#